data_AF-C7SFJ3-F1
#
_entry.id   AF-C7SFJ3-F1
#
_cell.length_a   1.000
_cell.length_b   1.000
_cell.length_c   1.000
_cell.angle_alpha   90.00
_cell.angle_beta   90.00
_cell.angle_gamma   90.00
#
_symmetry.space_group_name_H-M   'P 1'
#
loop_
_entity.id
_entity.type
_entity.pdbx_description
1 polymer ?
#
loop_
_entity_poly.entity_id
_entity_poly.type
_entity_poly.pdbx_seq_one_letter_code
_entity_poly.pdbx_strand_id
1 'polypeptide(L)'
;TSLYQSLRARGLSNHVAWRVSFAIVPAPVLIFVAVLTLIYGTDHPAGKWSERHSVPATEIEIEQGHDGHDDRDEKLDEKGVGDTSVTVHPVQKIAAIDVAVNERLTIKAAFKILASPVTWLPALAYLTTFGVELAIDSQMSNVLFALYSKKIHGFNQTTAGYYTSIFGFLNLVTRPLGGYVGDLLYRSFGTRGKKVWTLLCGLIMSAALIGGGFYIEDHRTPTKSPSLATIMGVFSLAAIFSEF
;
A
#
# COMPACT_ATOMS: atom_id res chain seq x y z
N THR A 1 -18.19 17.27 -20.68
CA THR A 1 -19.27 16.25 -20.54
C THR A 1 -18.65 14.98 -20.03
N SER A 2 -19.23 14.35 -19.00
CA SER A 2 -18.70 13.09 -18.48
C SER A 2 -18.99 11.92 -19.42
N LEU A 3 -18.21 10.84 -19.35
CA LEU A 3 -18.43 9.62 -20.15
C LEU A 3 -19.87 9.11 -19.99
N TYR A 4 -20.35 9.09 -18.75
CA TYR A 4 -21.73 8.73 -18.43
C TYR A 4 -22.77 9.63 -19.13
N GLN A 5 -22.58 10.96 -19.10
CA GLN A 5 -23.48 11.90 -19.78
C GLN A 5 -23.46 11.71 -21.29
N SER A 6 -22.30 11.41 -21.88
CA SER A 6 -22.16 11.11 -23.31
C SER A 6 -22.90 9.83 -23.69
N LEU A 7 -22.81 8.77 -22.87
CA LEU A 7 -23.55 7.52 -23.08
C LEU A 7 -25.06 7.72 -22.93
N ARG A 8 -25.50 8.56 -21.98
CA ARG A 8 -26.90 8.96 -21.84
C ARG A 8 -27.40 9.76 -23.04
N ALA A 9 -26.60 10.68 -23.57
CA ALA A 9 -26.93 11.45 -24.78
C ALA A 9 -27.03 10.56 -26.03
N ARG A 10 -26.35 9.41 -26.04
CA ARG A 10 -26.47 8.38 -27.09
C ARG A 10 -27.68 7.44 -26.92
N GLY A 11 -28.58 7.72 -25.97
CA GLY A 11 -29.84 6.99 -25.79
C GLY A 11 -29.79 5.79 -24.82
N LEU A 12 -28.68 5.58 -24.09
CA LEU A 12 -28.60 4.48 -23.12
C LEU A 12 -29.41 4.78 -21.85
N SER A 13 -30.05 3.75 -21.30
CA SER A 13 -30.70 3.83 -19.98
C SER A 13 -29.65 3.96 -18.87
N ASN A 14 -30.04 4.53 -17.71
CA ASN A 14 -29.12 4.81 -16.59
C ASN A 14 -28.29 3.58 -16.19
N HIS A 15 -28.94 2.42 -16.06
CA HIS A 15 -28.29 1.17 -15.66
C HIS A 15 -27.28 0.66 -16.69
N VAL A 16 -27.59 0.81 -17.98
CA VAL A 16 -26.68 0.37 -19.06
C VAL A 16 -25.52 1.33 -19.19
N ALA A 17 -25.77 2.64 -19.15
CA ALA A 17 -24.72 3.66 -19.23
C ALA A 17 -23.68 3.52 -18.10
N TRP A 18 -24.12 3.18 -16.88
CA TRP A 18 -23.22 2.92 -15.76
C TRP A 18 -22.34 1.68 -16.02
N ARG A 19 -22.93 0.53 -16.37
CA ARG A 19 -22.17 -0.71 -16.65
C ARG A 19 -21.16 -0.53 -17.79
N VAL A 20 -21.58 0.15 -18.85
CA VAL A 20 -20.74 0.45 -20.01
C VAL A 20 -19.59 1.38 -19.62
N SER A 21 -19.81 2.36 -18.75
CA SER A 21 -18.73 3.23 -18.25
C SER A 21 -17.63 2.43 -17.52
N PHE A 22 -18.02 1.43 -16.70
CA PHE A 22 -17.07 0.53 -16.02
C PHE A 22 -16.32 -0.39 -16.99
N ALA A 23 -17.02 -0.90 -18.01
CA ALA A 23 -16.41 -1.76 -19.01
C ALA A 23 -15.43 -1.03 -19.93
N ILE A 24 -15.64 0.27 -20.18
CA ILE A 24 -14.79 1.06 -21.10
C ILE A 24 -13.50 1.54 -20.43
N VAL A 25 -13.54 1.98 -19.17
CA VAL A 25 -12.38 2.65 -18.53
C VAL A 25 -11.71 1.76 -17.46
N PRO A 26 -12.36 1.41 -16.33
CA PRO A 26 -11.76 0.54 -15.32
C PRO A 26 -11.26 -0.81 -15.84
N ALA A 27 -12.08 -1.55 -16.60
CA ALA A 27 -11.74 -2.91 -16.98
C ALA A 27 -10.47 -3.01 -17.86
N PRO A 28 -10.30 -2.21 -18.92
CA PRO A 28 -9.06 -2.24 -19.72
C PRO A 28 -7.84 -1.79 -18.91
N VAL A 29 -7.99 -0.81 -18.02
CA VAL A 29 -6.89 -0.39 -17.13
C VAL A 29 -6.46 -1.53 -16.20
N LEU A 30 -7.40 -2.24 -15.59
CA LEU A 30 -7.10 -3.38 -14.72
C LEU A 30 -6.46 -4.54 -15.49
N ILE A 31 -6.96 -4.86 -16.68
CA ILE A 31 -6.37 -5.91 -17.54
C ILE A 31 -4.95 -5.51 -17.96
N PHE A 32 -4.75 -4.25 -18.34
CA PHE A 32 -3.44 -3.73 -18.69
C PHE A 32 -2.45 -3.83 -17.53
N VAL A 33 -2.84 -3.40 -16.32
CA VAL A 33 -2.01 -3.53 -15.12
C VAL A 33 -1.73 -5.00 -14.80
N ALA A 34 -2.73 -5.88 -14.91
CA ALA A 34 -2.55 -7.32 -14.69
C ALA A 34 -1.51 -7.92 -15.66
N VAL A 35 -1.57 -7.56 -16.94
CA VAL A 35 -0.58 -7.99 -17.95
C VAL A 35 0.80 -7.44 -17.60
N LEU A 36 0.92 -6.17 -17.20
CA LEU A 36 2.20 -5.61 -16.74
C LEU A 36 2.75 -6.36 -15.53
N THR A 37 1.91 -6.72 -14.55
CA THR A 37 2.36 -7.49 -13.38
C THR A 37 2.83 -8.90 -13.76
N LEU A 38 2.26 -9.52 -14.80
CA LEU A 38 2.74 -10.82 -15.29
C LEU A 38 4.05 -10.72 -16.06
N ILE A 39 4.30 -9.60 -16.75
CA ILE A 39 5.54 -9.39 -17.52
C ILE A 39 6.70 -8.93 -16.63
N TYR A 40 6.43 -8.03 -15.68
CA TYR A 40 7.44 -7.36 -14.86
C TYR A 40 7.47 -7.83 -13.40
N GLY A 41 6.48 -8.59 -12.93
CA GLY A 41 6.45 -9.12 -11.58
C GLY A 41 7.52 -10.19 -11.39
N THR A 42 8.33 -10.03 -10.35
CA THR A 42 9.31 -11.04 -9.92
C THR A 42 8.65 -12.01 -8.93
N ASP A 43 8.77 -13.32 -9.18
CA ASP A 43 8.08 -14.39 -8.42
C ASP A 43 8.48 -14.43 -6.94
N HIS A 44 9.77 -14.34 -6.61
CA HIS A 44 10.24 -14.26 -5.23
C HIS A 44 11.54 -13.44 -5.10
N PRO A 45 11.83 -12.85 -3.92
CA PRO A 45 13.03 -12.05 -3.70
C PRO A 45 14.36 -12.83 -3.83
N ALA A 46 14.31 -14.17 -3.94
CA ALA A 46 15.48 -15.02 -4.13
C ALA A 46 15.54 -15.71 -5.51
N GLY A 47 14.72 -15.32 -6.50
CA GLY A 47 14.73 -15.90 -7.86
C GLY A 47 13.37 -16.36 -8.42
N LYS A 48 13.36 -17.50 -9.15
CA LYS A 48 12.14 -18.17 -9.62
C LYS A 48 11.67 -19.20 -8.59
N TRP A 49 10.36 -19.24 -8.30
CA TRP A 49 9.81 -20.15 -7.28
C TRP A 49 10.06 -21.64 -7.56
N SER A 50 10.23 -21.99 -8.84
CA SER A 50 10.63 -23.34 -9.27
C SER A 50 11.99 -23.78 -8.74
N GLU A 51 12.89 -22.83 -8.44
CA GLU A 51 14.29 -23.03 -8.04
C GLU A 51 14.46 -22.88 -6.51
N ARG A 52 13.37 -22.87 -5.74
CA ARG A 52 13.40 -22.66 -4.28
C ARG A 52 14.21 -23.69 -3.49
N HIS A 53 14.44 -24.86 -4.07
CA HIS A 53 15.22 -25.94 -3.45
C HIS A 53 16.67 -26.00 -3.94
N SER A 54 17.06 -25.13 -4.89
CA SER A 54 18.41 -25.03 -5.44
C SER A 54 19.16 -23.78 -4.98
N VAL A 55 18.53 -22.92 -4.19
CA VAL A 55 19.20 -21.76 -3.58
C VAL A 55 20.04 -22.21 -2.38
N PRO A 56 21.23 -21.63 -2.16
CA PRO A 56 22.12 -21.97 -1.03
C PRO A 56 21.48 -21.86 0.36
N ALA A 57 20.33 -21.16 0.46
CA ALA A 57 19.55 -21.08 1.69
C ALA A 57 19.04 -22.45 2.17
N THR A 58 18.72 -23.38 1.26
CA THR A 58 18.28 -24.74 1.59
C THR A 58 19.44 -25.60 2.12
N GLU A 59 20.65 -25.39 1.62
CA GLU A 59 21.85 -26.10 2.08
C GLU A 59 22.22 -25.69 3.51
N ILE A 60 22.07 -24.40 3.84
CA ILE A 60 22.25 -23.88 5.21
C ILE A 60 21.15 -24.39 6.16
N GLU A 61 19.91 -24.58 5.67
CA GLU A 61 18.80 -25.16 6.44
C GLU A 61 19.04 -26.64 6.79
N ILE A 62 19.68 -27.39 5.88
CA ILE A 62 20.05 -28.81 6.09
C ILE A 62 21.26 -28.93 7.02
N GLU A 63 22.25 -28.03 6.94
CA GLU A 63 23.41 -28.02 7.83
C GLU A 63 23.06 -27.56 9.26
N GLN A 64 22.20 -26.55 9.42
CA GLN A 64 21.80 -26.03 10.73
C GLN A 64 20.74 -26.89 11.43
N GLY A 65 20.00 -27.72 10.69
CA GLY A 65 18.99 -28.62 11.24
C GLY A 65 19.55 -29.81 12.04
N HIS A 66 20.86 -30.07 12.01
CA HIS A 66 21.46 -31.24 12.67
C HIS A 66 22.07 -30.98 14.06
N ASP A 67 22.13 -29.73 14.56
CA ASP A 67 22.89 -29.41 15.77
C ASP A 67 22.04 -28.96 16.98
N GLY A 68 20.79 -29.44 17.11
CA GLY A 68 19.93 -28.99 18.21
C GLY A 68 18.77 -29.90 18.61
N HIS A 69 19.07 -30.80 19.56
CA HIS A 69 18.16 -31.38 20.58
C HIS A 69 17.47 -32.73 20.30
N ASP A 70 18.00 -33.73 21.02
CA ASP A 70 17.45 -35.01 21.44
C ASP A 70 16.05 -34.91 22.06
N ASP A 71 15.08 -35.62 21.49
CA ASP A 71 14.10 -36.38 22.27
C ASP A 71 13.48 -37.52 21.43
N ARG A 72 13.69 -38.73 21.94
CA ARG A 72 13.09 -40.04 21.62
C ARG A 72 11.71 -40.00 20.94
N ASP A 73 11.63 -40.54 19.73
CA ASP A 73 10.81 -41.71 19.34
C ASP A 73 10.65 -41.75 17.81
N GLU A 74 11.36 -42.67 17.16
CA GLU A 74 10.84 -43.58 16.13
C GLU A 74 12.03 -44.28 15.43
N LYS A 75 12.15 -45.58 15.68
CA LYS A 75 12.89 -46.48 14.78
C LYS A 75 12.13 -46.53 13.46
N LEU A 76 12.82 -46.40 12.33
CA LEU A 76 12.71 -47.30 11.16
C LEU A 76 13.81 -47.01 10.13
N ASP A 77 14.70 -48.00 10.02
CA ASP A 77 15.45 -48.50 8.85
C ASP A 77 16.50 -47.64 8.12
N GLU A 78 17.76 -48.01 8.38
CA GLU A 78 18.92 -47.79 7.51
C GLU A 78 18.75 -48.45 6.13
N LYS A 79 19.15 -47.74 5.06
CA LYS A 79 19.92 -48.30 3.94
C LYS A 79 20.61 -47.23 3.08
N GLY A 80 21.89 -46.99 3.39
CA GLY A 80 23.07 -46.97 2.50
C GLY A 80 23.17 -46.14 1.20
N VAL A 81 24.40 -45.64 1.00
CA VAL A 81 25.10 -45.15 -0.23
C VAL A 81 25.03 -43.62 -0.40
N GLY A 82 26.13 -42.86 -0.51
CA GLY A 82 27.55 -43.16 -0.62
C GLY A 82 28.36 -41.84 -0.74
N ASP A 83 29.63 -41.95 -0.39
CA ASP A 83 30.71 -40.95 -0.34
C ASP A 83 30.74 -39.95 -1.53
N THR A 84 30.73 -38.65 -1.27
CA THR A 84 31.24 -37.63 -2.20
C THR A 84 31.78 -36.43 -1.41
N SER A 85 33.10 -36.38 -1.25
CA SER A 85 33.81 -35.18 -0.79
C SER A 85 33.65 -34.07 -1.83
N VAL A 86 33.06 -32.93 -1.46
CA VAL A 86 33.17 -31.71 -2.25
C VAL A 86 33.72 -30.58 -1.38
N THR A 87 34.84 -30.06 -1.86
CA THR A 87 35.73 -29.08 -1.24
C THR A 87 35.03 -27.75 -0.97
N VAL A 88 35.02 -27.33 0.29
CA VAL A 88 34.44 -26.06 0.74
C VAL A 88 35.30 -24.89 0.26
N HIS A 89 34.78 -24.08 -0.68
CA HIS A 89 35.29 -22.74 -0.93
C HIS A 89 34.54 -21.74 -0.04
N PRO A 90 35.24 -20.92 0.79
CA PRO A 90 34.57 -19.98 1.67
C PRO A 90 34.02 -18.79 0.85
N VAL A 91 32.70 -18.76 0.63
CA VAL A 91 32.04 -17.58 0.05
C VAL A 91 31.81 -16.54 1.15
N GLN A 92 32.57 -15.46 1.02
CA GLN A 92 32.37 -14.12 1.57
C GLN A 92 30.96 -13.86 2.14
N LYS A 93 30.91 -13.47 3.42
CA LYS A 93 29.73 -13.02 4.17
C LYS A 93 28.77 -12.17 3.31
N ILE A 94 27.75 -12.80 2.74
CA ILE A 94 26.55 -12.12 2.28
C ILE A 94 25.80 -11.75 3.57
N ALA A 95 25.44 -10.47 3.69
CA ALA A 95 24.72 -9.91 4.83
C ALA A 95 23.61 -10.86 5.28
N ALA A 96 23.58 -11.14 6.59
CA ALA A 96 22.62 -12.03 7.25
C ALA A 96 21.23 -11.90 6.62
N ILE A 97 20.93 -12.80 5.69
CA ILE A 97 19.58 -13.07 5.26
C ILE A 97 18.96 -13.67 6.51
N ASP A 98 18.08 -12.90 7.15
CA ASP A 98 17.22 -13.38 8.21
C ASP A 98 16.29 -14.43 7.57
N VAL A 99 16.81 -15.65 7.44
CA VAL A 99 16.06 -16.79 6.93
C VAL A 99 15.03 -17.06 8.00
N ALA A 100 13.82 -16.55 7.78
CA ALA A 100 12.68 -16.86 8.61
C ALA A 100 12.46 -18.37 8.54
N VAL A 101 12.97 -19.10 9.54
CA VAL A 101 12.69 -20.52 9.74
C VAL A 101 11.18 -20.61 9.93
N ASN A 102 10.49 -21.24 8.98
CA ASN A 102 9.05 -21.44 9.05
C ASN A 102 8.75 -22.50 10.11
N GLU A 103 8.79 -22.10 11.38
CA GLU A 103 8.31 -22.94 12.47
C GLU A 103 6.80 -23.18 12.28
N ARG A 104 6.35 -24.42 12.52
CA ARG A 104 4.93 -24.75 12.46
C ARG A 104 4.17 -23.84 13.42
N LEU A 105 3.19 -23.10 12.88
CA LEU A 105 2.37 -22.17 13.65
C LEU A 105 1.60 -22.91 14.75
N THR A 106 2.17 -22.93 15.95
CA THR A 106 1.53 -23.47 17.13
C THR A 106 0.59 -22.39 17.69
N ILE A 107 -0.61 -22.77 18.15
CA ILE A 107 -1.62 -21.81 18.68
C ILE A 107 -1.03 -20.92 19.79
N LYS A 108 -0.13 -21.49 20.62
CA LYS A 108 0.60 -20.74 21.66
C LYS A 108 1.55 -19.67 21.08
N ALA A 109 2.26 -19.99 19.99
CA ALA A 109 3.11 -19.05 19.28
C ALA A 109 2.27 -17.96 18.60
N ALA A 110 1.13 -18.32 17.99
CA ALA A 110 0.20 -17.38 17.39
C ALA A 110 -0.32 -16.35 18.40
N PHE A 111 -0.76 -16.79 19.59
CA PHE A 111 -1.18 -15.88 20.66
C PHE A 111 -0.05 -14.98 21.16
N LYS A 112 1.17 -15.50 21.28
CA LYS A 112 2.35 -14.70 21.67
C LYS A 112 2.68 -13.61 20.65
N ILE A 113 2.57 -13.92 19.36
CA ILE A 113 2.77 -12.97 18.26
C ILE A 113 1.65 -11.92 18.25
N LEU A 114 0.39 -12.34 18.43
CA LEU A 114 -0.76 -11.44 18.44
C LEU A 114 -0.76 -10.50 19.66
N ALA A 115 -0.26 -10.97 20.80
CA ALA A 115 -0.12 -10.16 22.01
C ALA A 115 1.06 -9.16 21.93
N SER A 116 1.97 -9.31 20.95
CA SER A 116 3.09 -8.37 20.76
C SER A 116 2.60 -7.06 20.13
N PRO A 117 2.85 -5.90 20.76
CA PRO A 117 2.48 -4.60 20.20
C PRO A 117 3.15 -4.29 18.86
N VAL A 118 4.33 -4.88 18.61
CA VAL A 118 5.09 -4.68 17.38
C VAL A 118 4.38 -5.27 16.16
N THR A 119 3.57 -6.32 16.36
CA THR A 119 2.74 -6.94 15.32
C THR A 119 1.63 -6.00 14.85
N TRP A 120 1.08 -5.20 15.76
CA TRP A 120 -0.02 -4.29 15.46
C TRP A 120 0.43 -2.95 14.90
N LEU A 121 1.68 -2.55 15.14
CA LEU A 121 2.17 -1.24 14.74
C LEU A 121 2.05 -0.98 13.22
N PRO A 122 2.42 -1.90 12.31
CA PRO A 122 2.21 -1.72 10.87
C PRO A 122 0.72 -1.76 10.50
N ALA A 123 -0.07 -2.63 11.14
CA ALA A 123 -1.50 -2.75 10.86
C ALA A 123 -2.27 -1.48 11.23
N LEU A 124 -1.95 -0.88 12.37
CA LEU A 124 -2.52 0.39 12.82
C LEU A 124 -2.05 1.55 11.95
N ALA A 125 -0.76 1.60 11.59
CA ALA A 125 -0.26 2.62 10.66
C ALA A 125 -1.01 2.56 9.32
N TYR A 126 -1.15 1.36 8.75
CA TYR A 126 -1.92 1.15 7.52
C TYR A 126 -3.39 1.51 7.67
N LEU A 127 -4.04 1.11 8.77
CA LEU A 127 -5.42 1.46 9.06
C LEU A 127 -5.63 2.98 9.07
N THR A 128 -4.69 3.73 9.65
CA THR A 128 -4.79 5.19 9.73
C THR A 128 -4.56 5.88 8.39
N THR A 129 -3.56 5.48 7.60
CA THR A 129 -3.26 6.14 6.31
C THR A 129 -4.28 5.73 5.26
N PHE A 130 -4.51 4.44 5.07
CA PHE A 130 -5.47 3.93 4.09
C PHE A 130 -6.92 4.27 4.47
N GLY A 131 -7.26 4.29 5.77
CA GLY A 131 -8.58 4.70 6.23
C GLY A 131 -8.92 6.15 5.91
N VAL A 132 -7.94 7.06 6.06
CA VAL A 132 -8.09 8.47 5.68
C VAL A 132 -8.22 8.61 4.16
N GLU A 133 -7.41 7.89 3.38
CA GLU A 133 -7.48 7.89 1.91
C GLU A 133 -8.89 7.49 1.43
N LEU A 134 -9.41 6.35 1.92
CA LEU A 134 -10.76 5.88 1.58
C LEU A 134 -11.86 6.88 1.98
N ALA A 135 -11.72 7.52 3.14
CA ALA A 135 -12.70 8.49 3.61
C ALA A 135 -12.72 9.75 2.73
N ILE A 136 -11.54 10.26 2.35
CA ILE A 136 -11.44 11.44 1.49
C ILE A 136 -11.93 11.08 0.08
N ASP A 137 -11.45 10.01 -0.53
CA ASP A 137 -11.82 9.65 -1.91
C ASP A 137 -13.32 9.39 -2.08
N SER A 138 -13.97 8.78 -1.08
CA SER A 138 -15.40 8.47 -1.14
C SER A 138 -16.31 9.67 -0.83
N GLN A 139 -15.89 10.63 0.00
CA GLN A 139 -16.74 11.74 0.45
C GLN A 139 -16.36 13.10 -0.13
N MET A 140 -15.18 13.27 -0.72
CA MET A 140 -14.69 14.56 -1.22
C MET A 140 -15.68 15.21 -2.20
N SER A 141 -16.25 14.45 -3.13
CA SER A 141 -17.21 15.00 -4.10
C SER A 141 -18.48 15.54 -3.41
N ASN A 142 -18.92 14.90 -2.33
CA ASN A 142 -20.09 15.34 -1.57
C ASN A 142 -19.77 16.58 -0.74
N VAL A 143 -18.59 16.63 -0.11
CA VAL A 143 -18.12 17.77 0.66
C VAL A 143 -17.96 19.00 -0.23
N LEU A 144 -17.29 18.87 -1.38
CA LEU A 144 -17.13 19.95 -2.35
C LEU A 144 -18.48 20.45 -2.88
N PHE A 145 -19.38 19.53 -3.23
CA PHE A 145 -20.72 19.88 -3.69
C PHE A 145 -21.50 20.63 -2.61
N ALA A 146 -21.53 20.15 -1.37
CA ALA A 146 -22.23 20.80 -0.27
C ALA A 146 -21.67 22.19 0.05
N LEU A 147 -20.35 22.38 -0.04
CA LEU A 147 -19.70 23.65 0.26
C LEU A 147 -19.89 24.71 -0.84
N TYR A 148 -19.89 24.30 -2.11
CA TYR A 148 -19.82 25.23 -3.24
C TYR A 148 -21.08 25.30 -4.11
N SER A 149 -21.99 24.32 -4.05
CA SER A 149 -23.20 24.27 -4.90
C SER A 149 -24.10 25.51 -4.77
N LYS A 150 -24.17 26.12 -3.58
CA LYS A 150 -24.97 27.33 -3.33
C LYS A 150 -24.19 28.64 -3.44
N LYS A 151 -22.85 28.58 -3.50
CA LYS A 151 -21.95 29.75 -3.44
C LYS A 151 -21.35 30.10 -4.80
N ILE A 152 -21.14 29.13 -5.67
CA ILE A 152 -20.56 29.32 -7.01
C ILE A 152 -21.63 28.99 -8.06
N HIS A 153 -21.99 29.97 -8.88
CA HIS A 153 -22.90 29.74 -10.01
C HIS A 153 -22.29 28.71 -10.97
N GLY A 154 -23.02 27.63 -11.25
CA GLY A 154 -22.59 26.56 -12.16
C GLY A 154 -21.75 25.45 -11.51
N PHE A 155 -21.53 25.47 -10.19
CA PHE A 155 -20.87 24.36 -9.50
C PHE A 155 -21.81 23.16 -9.34
N ASN A 156 -21.76 22.27 -10.32
CA ASN A 156 -22.60 21.09 -10.39
C ASN A 156 -21.88 19.85 -9.82
N GLN A 157 -22.63 18.79 -9.52
CA GLN A 157 -22.06 17.52 -9.01
C GLN A 157 -20.97 16.96 -9.94
N THR A 158 -21.08 17.18 -11.25
CA THR A 158 -20.08 16.76 -12.22
C THR A 158 -18.75 17.49 -12.05
N THR A 159 -18.78 18.79 -11.73
CA THR A 159 -17.58 19.59 -11.49
C THR A 159 -16.88 19.16 -10.20
N ALA A 160 -17.64 18.91 -9.13
CA ALA A 160 -17.12 18.34 -7.89
C ALA A 160 -16.42 16.98 -8.15
N GLY A 161 -17.08 16.11 -8.93
CA GLY A 161 -16.51 14.82 -9.33
C GLY A 161 -15.22 14.94 -10.14
N TYR A 162 -15.06 15.95 -10.99
CA TYR A 162 -13.80 16.20 -11.70
C TYR A 162 -12.67 16.59 -10.75
N TYR A 163 -12.93 17.47 -9.77
CA TYR A 163 -11.92 17.81 -8.75
C TYR A 163 -11.52 16.60 -7.91
N THR A 164 -12.48 15.78 -7.49
CA THR A 164 -12.19 14.51 -6.79
C THR A 164 -11.41 13.53 -7.67
N SER A 165 -11.67 13.49 -8.98
CA SER A 165 -10.92 12.62 -9.90
C SER A 165 -9.46 13.05 -10.05
N ILE A 166 -9.17 14.36 -10.07
CA ILE A 166 -7.80 14.88 -10.08
C ILE A 166 -7.07 14.49 -8.79
N PHE A 167 -7.78 14.59 -7.67
CA PHE A 167 -7.27 14.17 -6.37
C PHE A 167 -6.93 12.67 -6.35
N GLY A 168 -7.83 11.79 -6.81
CA GLY A 168 -7.52 10.36 -6.90
C GLY A 168 -6.39 10.04 -7.91
N PHE A 169 -6.22 10.86 -8.95
CA PHE A 169 -5.10 10.72 -9.89
C PHE A 169 -3.75 11.08 -9.25
N LEU A 170 -3.73 11.92 -8.22
CA LEU A 170 -2.53 12.27 -7.48
C LEU A 170 -1.84 11.02 -6.90
N ASN A 171 -2.63 10.04 -6.46
CA ASN A 171 -2.13 8.78 -5.88
C ASN A 171 -1.27 7.98 -6.87
N LEU A 172 -1.49 8.15 -8.19
CA LEU A 172 -0.66 7.50 -9.22
C LEU A 172 0.78 8.04 -9.21
N VAL A 173 0.98 9.30 -8.83
CA VAL A 173 2.29 9.97 -8.82
C VAL A 173 2.92 9.92 -7.44
N THR A 174 2.13 10.11 -6.38
CA THR A 174 2.64 10.14 -5.00
C THR A 174 3.11 8.77 -4.52
N ARG A 175 2.48 7.67 -4.94
CA ARG A 175 2.89 6.31 -4.54
C ARG A 175 4.30 5.92 -5.01
N PRO A 176 4.64 6.02 -6.32
CA PRO A 176 6.02 5.78 -6.76
C PRO A 176 7.03 6.73 -6.12
N LEU A 177 6.66 8.02 -5.96
CA LEU A 177 7.53 9.02 -5.33
C LEU A 177 7.76 8.74 -3.84
N GLY A 178 6.74 8.32 -3.10
CA GLY A 178 6.84 7.94 -1.70
C GLY A 178 7.74 6.73 -1.51
N GLY A 179 7.61 5.72 -2.37
CA GLY A 179 8.53 4.58 -2.42
C GLY A 179 9.98 5.00 -2.68
N TYR A 180 10.20 5.86 -3.68
CA TYR A 180 11.53 6.39 -3.99
C TYR A 180 12.15 7.20 -2.85
N VAL A 181 11.36 8.07 -2.21
CA VAL A 181 11.79 8.83 -1.02
C VAL A 181 12.11 7.88 0.13
N GLY A 182 11.28 6.86 0.34
CA GLY A 182 11.52 5.81 1.33
C GLY A 182 12.84 5.09 1.11
N ASP A 183 13.20 4.77 -0.13
CA ASP A 183 14.47 4.11 -0.47
C ASP A 183 15.68 5.05 -0.32
N LEU A 184 15.51 6.33 -0.64
CA LEU A 184 16.55 7.34 -0.38
C LEU A 184 16.82 7.48 1.12
N LEU A 185 15.75 7.56 1.93
CA LEU A 185 15.86 7.62 3.39
C LEU A 185 16.46 6.33 3.97
N TYR A 186 16.16 5.18 3.37
CA TYR A 186 16.79 3.91 3.76
C TYR A 186 18.31 3.99 3.65
N ARG A 187 18.79 4.47 2.50
CA ARG A 187 20.23 4.52 2.20
C ARG A 187 20.98 5.49 3.10
N SER A 188 20.31 6.56 3.55
CA SER A 188 20.94 7.60 4.37
C SER A 188 20.82 7.34 5.89
N PHE A 189 19.70 6.80 6.37
CA PHE A 189 19.38 6.73 7.81
C PHE A 189 18.95 5.33 8.29
N GLY A 190 18.99 4.33 7.42
CA GLY A 190 18.62 2.95 7.73
C GLY A 190 17.14 2.78 8.12
N THR A 191 16.85 1.71 8.87
CA THR A 191 15.49 1.35 9.29
C THR A 191 14.86 2.33 10.28
N ARG A 192 15.68 3.05 11.06
CA ARG A 192 15.21 4.07 12.01
C ARG A 192 14.70 5.32 11.28
N GLY A 193 15.37 5.72 10.20
CA GLY A 193 14.96 6.86 9.36
C GLY A 193 13.58 6.66 8.75
N LYS A 194 13.30 5.47 8.20
CA LYS A 194 11.98 5.12 7.66
C LYS A 194 10.87 5.27 8.70
N LYS A 195 11.08 4.73 9.91
CA LYS A 195 10.08 4.81 10.99
C LYS A 195 9.76 6.26 11.37
N VAL A 196 10.79 7.09 11.53
CA VAL A 196 10.61 8.51 11.89
C VAL A 196 9.92 9.27 10.76
N TRP A 197 10.27 8.99 9.50
CA TRP A 197 9.63 9.59 8.34
C TRP A 197 8.14 9.27 8.25
N THR A 198 7.76 7.99 8.35
CA THR A 198 6.35 7.59 8.32
C THR A 198 5.55 8.24 9.46
N LEU A 199 6.12 8.33 10.66
CA LEU A 199 5.47 9.05 11.77
C LEU A 199 5.32 10.54 11.48
N LEU A 200 6.34 11.17 10.90
CA LEU A 200 6.32 12.60 10.54
C LEU A 200 5.27 12.87 9.44
N CYS A 201 5.20 12.03 8.41
CA CYS A 201 4.17 12.07 7.38
C CYS A 201 2.76 11.99 8.00
N GLY A 202 2.53 11.05 8.92
CA GLY A 202 1.26 10.90 9.64
C GLY A 202 0.89 12.13 10.48
N LEU A 203 1.88 12.78 11.12
CA LEU A 203 1.67 14.03 11.86
C LEU A 203 1.33 15.20 10.94
N ILE A 204 2.02 15.34 9.81
CA ILE A 204 1.72 16.39 8.81
C ILE A 204 0.31 16.21 8.24
N MET A 205 -0.05 14.98 7.87
CA MET A 205 -1.39 14.66 7.40
C MET A 205 -2.46 15.03 8.44
N SER A 206 -2.23 14.65 9.70
CA SER A 206 -3.15 14.96 10.80
C SER A 206 -3.30 16.47 11.02
N ALA A 207 -2.19 17.21 11.01
CA ALA A 207 -2.20 18.66 11.14
C ALA A 207 -2.90 19.35 9.97
N ALA A 208 -2.70 18.87 8.73
CA ALA A 208 -3.37 19.39 7.55
C ALA A 208 -4.89 19.18 7.62
N LEU A 209 -5.36 18.00 8.04
CA LEU A 209 -6.78 17.72 8.17
C LEU A 209 -7.45 18.52 9.28
N ILE A 210 -6.81 18.62 10.45
CA ILE A 210 -7.32 19.41 11.57
C ILE A 210 -7.36 20.91 11.18
N GLY A 211 -6.28 21.43 10.58
CA GLY A 211 -6.21 22.81 10.10
C GLY A 211 -7.26 23.10 9.01
N GLY A 212 -7.47 22.16 8.08
CA GLY A 212 -8.52 22.23 7.07
C GLY A 212 -9.92 22.25 7.69
N GLY A 213 -10.15 21.43 8.71
CA GLY A 213 -11.41 21.40 9.47
C GLY A 213 -11.72 22.75 10.11
N PHE A 214 -10.77 23.30 10.88
CA PHE A 214 -10.93 24.62 11.50
C PHE A 214 -11.11 25.73 10.46
N TYR A 215 -10.39 25.67 9.33
CA TYR A 215 -10.54 26.65 8.26
C TYR A 215 -11.96 26.63 7.66
N ILE A 216 -12.53 25.45 7.43
CA ILE A 216 -13.91 25.30 6.94
C ILE A 216 -14.93 25.83 7.95
N GLU A 217 -14.68 25.60 9.24
CA GLU A 217 -15.54 26.07 10.33
C GLU A 217 -15.52 27.60 10.48
N ASP A 218 -14.34 28.23 10.48
CA ASP A 218 -14.16 29.68 10.56
C ASP A 218 -14.79 30.41 9.35
N HIS A 219 -14.79 29.78 8.17
CA HIS A 219 -15.33 30.34 6.92
C HIS A 219 -16.78 29.90 6.62
N ARG A 220 -17.53 29.47 7.63
CA ARG A 220 -18.95 29.11 7.48
C ARG A 220 -19.89 30.32 7.44
N THR A 221 -19.38 31.52 7.73
CA THR A 221 -20.14 32.78 7.71
C THR A 221 -20.34 33.33 6.29
N PRO A 222 -21.44 34.07 6.01
CA PRO A 222 -21.77 34.58 4.67
C PRO A 222 -20.73 35.52 4.06
N THR A 223 -19.89 36.14 4.89
CA THR A 223 -18.99 37.23 4.51
C THR A 223 -17.55 36.80 4.23
N LYS A 224 -17.14 35.59 4.65
CA LYS A 224 -15.81 35.01 4.38
C LYS A 224 -15.97 33.63 3.74
N SER A 225 -15.98 33.57 2.41
CA SER A 225 -16.04 32.29 1.70
C SER A 225 -14.68 31.57 1.75
N PRO A 226 -14.65 30.26 2.06
CA PRO A 226 -13.40 29.51 1.99
C PRO A 226 -12.99 29.39 0.53
N SER A 227 -11.75 29.77 0.22
CA SER A 227 -11.22 29.68 -1.13
C SER A 227 -11.12 28.21 -1.55
N LEU A 228 -11.67 27.89 -2.72
CA LEU A 228 -11.59 26.55 -3.31
C LEU A 228 -10.14 26.09 -3.46
N ALA A 229 -9.23 27.01 -3.81
CA ALA A 229 -7.81 26.72 -3.92
C ALA A 229 -7.20 26.31 -2.57
N THR A 230 -7.60 26.96 -1.48
CA THR A 230 -7.08 26.65 -0.13
C THR A 230 -7.58 25.28 0.35
N ILE A 231 -8.87 24.98 0.16
CA ILE A 231 -9.42 23.66 0.53
C ILE A 231 -8.77 22.55 -0.30
N MET A 232 -8.69 22.73 -1.61
CA MET A 232 -8.05 21.75 -2.49
C MET A 232 -6.57 21.56 -2.16
N GLY A 233 -5.85 22.64 -1.82
CA GLY A 233 -4.44 22.59 -1.42
C GLY A 233 -4.23 21.84 -0.11
N VAL A 234 -5.04 22.10 0.91
CA VAL A 234 -4.95 21.41 2.21
C VAL A 234 -5.25 19.92 2.07
N PHE A 235 -6.29 19.55 1.34
CA PHE A 235 -6.59 18.13 1.11
C PHE A 235 -5.51 17.45 0.27
N SER A 236 -5.00 18.10 -0.79
CA SER A 236 -3.91 17.55 -1.61
C SER A 236 -2.64 17.35 -0.80
N LEU A 237 -2.33 18.27 0.12
CA LEU A 237 -1.22 18.11 1.06
C LEU A 237 -1.44 16.88 1.95
N ALA A 238 -2.62 16.73 2.55
CA ALA A 238 -2.94 15.57 3.37
C ALA A 238 -2.81 14.25 2.58
N ALA A 239 -3.22 14.22 1.30
CA ALA A 239 -3.10 13.05 0.44
C ALA A 239 -1.65 12.70 0.09
N ILE A 240 -0.83 13.69 -0.27
CA ILE A 240 0.59 13.45 -0.59
C ILE A 240 1.30 12.82 0.60
N PHE A 241 1.11 13.38 1.80
CA PHE A 241 1.74 12.87 3.01
C PHE A 241 1.08 11.60 3.55
N SER A 242 -0.13 11.25 3.14
CA SER A 242 -0.72 9.94 3.42
C SER A 242 -0.06 8.81 2.61
N GLU A 243 0.54 9.14 1.47
CA GLU A 243 1.10 8.19 0.49
C GLU A 243 2.64 8.07 0.58
N PHE A 244 3.28 8.86 1.46
CA PHE A 244 4.74 8.88 1.70
C PHE A 244 5.14 8.14 2.98
#